data_AF-A0A516HEW7-F1
#
_entry.id   AF-A0A516HEW7-F1
#
_cell.length_a   1.000
_cell.length_b   1.000
_cell.length_c   1.000
_cell.angle_alpha   90.00
_cell.angle_beta   90.00
_cell.angle_gamma   90.00
#
_symmetry.space_group_name_H-M   'P 1'
#
loop_
_entity.id
_entity.type
_entity.pdbx_description
1 polymer ?
#
loop_
_entity_poly.entity_id
_entity_poly.type
_entity_poly.pdbx_seq_one_letter_code
_entity_poly.pdbx_strand_id
1 'polypeptide(L)'
;MQQVQQPDSPKKLLWRTLLKQGNDFYSKEQWLNAELVYFQAYEVLSKECQNYPNDTDTLMAWICTCHNLSTLFEAQGELRTSLHYLLLPQDYCRALLEKNESCEEVRLLAIQALSVTWTPIVEFSKKYPNIQHCGQNAMKHTTSPVNRGSKAASQSMLH
;
A
#
# COMPACT_ATOMS: atom_id res chain seq x y z
N MET A 1 -38.14 -0.85 -5.96
CA MET A 1 -37.37 -2.09 -6.20
C MET A 1 -36.15 -2.03 -5.29
N GLN A 2 -36.11 -2.85 -4.24
CA GLN A 2 -34.90 -2.97 -3.41
C GLN A 2 -33.90 -3.80 -4.23
N GLN A 3 -32.76 -3.21 -4.60
CA GLN A 3 -31.66 -3.99 -5.14
C GLN A 3 -31.15 -4.88 -4.01
N VAL A 4 -31.43 -6.18 -4.13
CA VAL A 4 -30.79 -7.20 -3.29
C VAL A 4 -29.31 -7.15 -3.64
N GLN A 5 -28.50 -6.54 -2.79
CA GLN A 5 -27.05 -6.63 -2.88
C GLN A 5 -26.70 -8.12 -2.83
N GLN A 6 -26.18 -8.64 -3.94
CA GLN A 6 -25.58 -9.96 -4.00
C GLN A 6 -24.53 -10.06 -2.88
N PRO A 7 -24.41 -11.21 -2.20
CA PRO A 7 -23.41 -11.37 -1.16
C PRO A 7 -22.03 -11.09 -1.74
N ASP A 8 -21.25 -10.27 -1.04
CA ASP A 8 -19.86 -9.99 -1.43
C ASP A 8 -19.11 -11.30 -1.62
N SER A 9 -18.29 -11.37 -2.67
CA SER A 9 -17.44 -12.54 -2.87
C SER A 9 -16.58 -12.78 -1.62
N PRO A 10 -16.21 -14.03 -1.29
CA PRO A 10 -15.34 -14.32 -0.16
C PRO A 10 -14.04 -13.50 -0.18
N LYS A 11 -13.53 -13.17 -1.38
CA LYS A 11 -12.37 -12.29 -1.57
C LYS A 11 -12.66 -10.83 -1.21
N LYS A 12 -13.83 -10.29 -1.58
CA LYS A 12 -14.25 -8.93 -1.19
C LYS A 12 -14.39 -8.81 0.33
N LEU A 13 -14.96 -9.81 0.99
CA LEU A 13 -15.03 -9.83 2.44
C LEU A 13 -13.64 -9.91 3.09
N LEU A 14 -12.73 -10.69 2.50
CA LEU A 14 -11.37 -10.87 3.01
C LEU A 14 -10.58 -9.56 3.02
N TRP A 15 -10.42 -8.88 1.88
CA TRP A 15 -9.61 -7.65 1.86
C TRP A 15 -10.23 -6.53 2.70
N ARG A 16 -11.57 -6.45 2.81
CA ARG A 16 -12.24 -5.50 3.71
C ARG A 16 -11.91 -5.76 5.17
N THR A 17 -11.92 -7.03 5.57
CA THR A 17 -11.56 -7.45 6.93
C THR A 17 -10.11 -7.13 7.24
N LEU A 18 -9.20 -7.43 6.31
CA LEU A 18 -7.78 -7.11 6.44
C LEU A 18 -7.57 -5.59 6.57
N LEU A 19 -8.14 -4.77 5.70
CA LEU A 19 -7.98 -3.32 5.79
C LEU A 19 -8.48 -2.75 7.11
N LYS A 20 -9.63 -3.24 7.61
CA LYS A 20 -10.14 -2.84 8.93
C LYS A 20 -9.14 -3.19 10.05
N GLN A 21 -8.64 -4.43 10.05
CA GLN A 21 -7.65 -4.88 11.04
C GLN A 21 -6.34 -4.10 10.95
N GLY A 22 -5.86 -3.83 9.73
CA GLY A 22 -4.65 -3.03 9.50
C GLY A 22 -4.80 -1.62 10.05
N ASN A 23 -5.95 -0.97 9.81
CA ASN A 23 -6.26 0.35 10.37
C ASN A 23 -6.30 0.31 11.91
N ASP A 24 -6.91 -0.73 12.50
CA ASP A 24 -6.95 -0.90 13.95
C ASP A 24 -5.54 -1.06 14.54
N PHE A 25 -4.68 -1.85 13.90
CA PHE A 25 -3.28 -2.00 14.32
C PHE A 25 -2.48 -0.71 14.17
N TYR A 26 -2.66 0.00 13.05
CA TYR A 26 -2.00 1.28 12.79
C TYR A 26 -2.37 2.32 13.87
N SER A 27 -3.66 2.44 14.21
CA SER A 27 -4.14 3.39 15.23
C SER A 27 -3.59 3.11 16.63
N LYS A 28 -3.13 1.88 16.89
CA LYS A 28 -2.53 1.43 18.15
C LYS A 28 -1.00 1.40 18.09
N GLU A 29 -0.42 1.96 17.03
CA GLU A 29 1.04 1.98 16.78
C GLU A 29 1.67 0.58 16.71
N GLN A 30 0.87 -0.44 16.40
CA GLN A 30 1.34 -1.82 16.23
C GLN A 30 1.86 -2.02 14.81
N TRP A 31 2.97 -1.35 14.50
CA TRP A 31 3.47 -1.19 13.13
C TRP A 31 3.67 -2.52 12.38
N LEU A 32 4.27 -3.52 13.03
CA LEU A 32 4.52 -4.84 12.41
C LEU A 32 3.21 -5.58 12.08
N ASN A 33 2.18 -5.46 12.93
CA ASN A 33 0.89 -6.09 12.68
C ASN A 33 0.13 -5.36 11.57
N ALA A 34 0.17 -4.03 11.58
CA ALA A 34 -0.41 -3.21 10.52
C ALA A 34 0.23 -3.54 9.17
N GLU A 35 1.57 -3.63 9.14
CA GLU A 35 2.35 -4.00 7.97
C GLU A 35 1.90 -5.34 7.40
N LEU A 36 1.93 -6.39 8.22
CA LEU A 36 1.57 -7.74 7.82
C LEU A 36 0.18 -7.79 7.18
N VAL A 37 -0.80 -7.15 7.83
CA VAL A 37 -2.20 -7.21 7.38
C VAL A 37 -2.44 -6.34 6.14
N TYR A 38 -1.82 -5.17 6.04
CA TYR A 38 -1.90 -4.36 4.82
C TYR A 38 -1.22 -5.06 3.63
N PHE A 39 -0.11 -5.78 3.84
CA PHE A 39 0.51 -6.59 2.80
C PHE A 39 -0.40 -7.71 2.31
N GLN A 40 -1.07 -8.42 3.21
CA GLN A 40 -2.05 -9.44 2.83
C GLN A 40 -3.21 -8.85 2.02
N ALA A 41 -3.73 -7.68 2.42
CA ALA A 41 -4.76 -6.98 1.67
C ALA A 41 -4.24 -6.59 0.27
N TYR A 42 -3.02 -6.07 0.20
CA TYR A 42 -2.36 -5.68 -1.05
C TYR A 42 -2.22 -6.86 -2.02
N GLU A 43 -1.77 -8.03 -1.55
CA GLU A 43 -1.62 -9.21 -2.41
C GLU A 43 -2.95 -9.71 -2.98
N VAL A 44 -4.01 -9.70 -2.18
CA VAL A 44 -5.36 -10.07 -2.64
C VAL A 44 -5.84 -9.07 -3.68
N LEU A 45 -5.78 -7.77 -3.36
CA LEU A 45 -6.28 -6.70 -4.22
C LEU A 45 -5.48 -6.56 -5.52
N SER A 46 -4.15 -6.69 -5.46
CA SER A 46 -3.29 -6.61 -6.65
C SER A 46 -3.64 -7.68 -7.68
N LYS A 47 -3.90 -8.92 -7.22
CA LYS A 47 -4.36 -10.02 -8.10
C LYS A 47 -5.75 -9.74 -8.68
N GLU A 48 -6.68 -9.23 -7.86
CA GLU A 48 -8.04 -8.93 -8.33
C GLU A 48 -8.05 -7.78 -9.34
N CYS A 49 -7.26 -6.71 -9.16
CA CYS A 49 -7.10 -5.64 -10.15
C CYS A 49 -6.57 -6.14 -11.50
N GLN A 50 -5.68 -7.14 -11.50
CA GLN A 50 -5.17 -7.74 -12.74
C GLN A 50 -6.25 -8.56 -13.46
N ASN A 51 -7.07 -9.29 -12.70
CA ASN A 51 -8.12 -10.16 -13.25
C ASN A 51 -9.37 -9.36 -13.68
N TYR A 52 -9.69 -8.29 -12.95
CA TYR A 52 -10.92 -7.51 -13.11
C TYR A 52 -10.61 -6.00 -13.09
N PRO A 53 -9.96 -5.46 -14.14
CA PRO A 53 -9.51 -4.06 -14.17
C PRO A 53 -10.66 -3.04 -14.21
N ASN A 54 -11.90 -3.48 -14.44
CA ASN A 54 -13.11 -2.64 -14.43
C ASN A 54 -13.85 -2.66 -13.08
N ASP A 55 -13.39 -3.43 -12.08
CA ASP A 55 -13.98 -3.40 -10.73
C ASP A 55 -13.44 -2.19 -9.95
N THR A 56 -14.17 -1.07 -10.07
CA THR A 56 -13.85 0.20 -9.42
C THR A 56 -13.61 0.07 -7.92
N ASP A 57 -14.42 -0.72 -7.22
CA ASP A 57 -14.27 -0.91 -5.77
C ASP A 57 -12.91 -1.54 -5.43
N THR A 58 -12.53 -2.55 -6.22
CA THR A 58 -11.28 -3.29 -6.05
C THR A 58 -10.09 -2.38 -6.38
N LEU A 59 -10.15 -1.61 -7.47
CA LEU A 59 -9.08 -0.67 -7.82
C LEU A 59 -8.89 0.41 -6.75
N MET A 60 -9.99 1.02 -6.30
CA MET A 60 -9.94 2.06 -5.27
C MET A 60 -9.47 1.50 -3.92
N ALA A 61 -9.91 0.29 -3.54
CA ALA A 61 -9.41 -0.37 -2.35
C ALA A 61 -7.91 -0.66 -2.44
N TRP A 62 -7.41 -1.08 -3.62
CA TRP A 62 -5.98 -1.28 -3.85
C TRP A 62 -5.19 0.02 -3.72
N ILE A 63 -5.66 1.13 -4.33
CA ILE A 63 -5.06 2.46 -4.18
C ILE A 63 -4.99 2.89 -2.71
N CYS A 64 -6.10 2.74 -1.98
CA CYS A 64 -6.13 3.03 -0.53
C CYS A 64 -5.15 2.17 0.26
N THR A 65 -5.01 0.88 -0.10
CA THR A 65 -4.04 -0.02 0.54
C THR A 65 -2.61 0.45 0.30
N CYS A 66 -2.29 0.88 -0.92
CA CYS A 66 -1.00 1.46 -1.26
C CYS A 66 -0.73 2.75 -0.48
N HIS A 67 -1.71 3.66 -0.34
CA HIS A 67 -1.56 4.84 0.51
C HIS A 67 -1.34 4.49 1.99
N ASN A 68 -2.06 3.50 2.51
CA ASN A 68 -1.87 3.02 3.89
C ASN A 68 -0.47 2.46 4.12
N LEU A 69 0.05 1.64 3.19
CA LEU A 69 1.42 1.12 3.24
C LEU A 69 2.43 2.27 3.15
N SER A 70 2.21 3.24 2.26
CA SER A 70 3.05 4.42 2.16
C SER A 70 3.12 5.18 3.48
N THR A 71 1.99 5.48 4.10
CA THR A 71 1.92 6.19 5.39
C THR A 71 2.60 5.39 6.50
N LEU A 72 2.40 4.07 6.54
CA LEU A 72 3.08 3.19 7.50
C LEU A 72 4.60 3.24 7.36
N PHE A 73 5.13 3.08 6.15
CA PHE A 73 6.58 3.13 5.91
C PHE A 73 7.15 4.52 6.14
N GLU A 74 6.39 5.58 5.87
CA GLU A 74 6.79 6.95 6.21
C GLU A 74 6.94 7.13 7.72
N ALA A 75 5.97 6.63 8.50
CA ALA A 75 6.01 6.67 9.96
C ALA A 75 7.19 5.86 10.56
N GLN A 76 7.62 4.80 9.87
CA GLN A 76 8.79 4.01 10.23
C GLN A 76 10.13 4.65 9.79
N GLY A 77 10.11 5.72 8.99
CA GLY A 77 11.30 6.36 8.41
C GLY A 77 11.81 5.72 7.11
N GLU A 78 11.10 4.72 6.58
CA GLU A 78 11.43 3.98 5.36
C GLU A 78 10.93 4.72 4.11
N LEU A 79 11.44 5.93 3.90
CA LEU A 79 10.90 6.89 2.92
C LEU A 79 10.92 6.38 1.46
N ARG A 80 11.91 5.57 1.08
CA ARG A 80 11.98 4.99 -0.27
C ARG A 80 10.86 3.99 -0.51
N THR A 81 10.60 3.14 0.48
CA THR A 81 9.50 2.16 0.46
C THR A 81 8.17 2.89 0.48
N SER A 82 8.05 3.96 1.27
CA SER A 82 6.86 4.80 1.27
C SER A 82 6.56 5.39 -0.13
N LEU A 83 7.57 5.99 -0.77
CA LEU A 83 7.44 6.54 -2.12
C LEU A 83 7.10 5.46 -3.15
N HIS A 84 7.68 4.26 -3.04
CA HIS A 84 7.37 3.14 -3.92
C HIS A 84 5.87 2.82 -3.91
N TYR A 85 5.25 2.74 -2.73
CA TYR A 85 3.81 2.48 -2.63
C TYR A 85 2.94 3.62 -3.15
N LEU A 86 3.38 4.88 -3.08
CA LEU A 86 2.64 5.98 -3.72
C LEU A 86 2.67 5.91 -5.25
N LEU A 87 3.78 5.45 -5.84
CA LEU A 87 3.95 5.41 -7.28
C LEU A 87 3.31 4.19 -7.95
N LEU A 88 3.19 3.07 -7.21
CA LEU A 88 2.63 1.82 -7.74
C LEU A 88 1.27 1.99 -8.45
N PRO A 89 0.27 2.66 -7.85
CA PRO A 89 -1.01 2.83 -8.54
C PRO A 89 -0.92 3.80 -9.73
N GLN A 90 -0.02 4.78 -9.67
CA GLN A 90 0.18 5.71 -10.77
C GLN A 90 0.75 4.99 -12.00
N ASP A 91 1.76 4.14 -11.80
CA ASP A 91 2.36 3.33 -12.86
C ASP A 91 1.37 2.32 -13.45
N TYR A 92 0.59 1.66 -12.59
CA TYR A 92 -0.46 0.74 -13.03
C TYR A 92 -1.53 1.42 -13.89
N CYS A 93 -2.03 2.58 -13.46
CA CYS A 93 -3.06 3.31 -14.22
C CYS A 93 -2.51 3.85 -15.55
N ARG A 94 -1.25 4.27 -15.60
CA ARG A 94 -0.59 4.66 -16.85
C ARG A 94 -0.51 3.48 -17.82
N ALA A 95 -0.11 2.31 -17.33
CA ALA A 95 -0.06 1.10 -18.13
C ALA A 95 -1.45 0.64 -18.64
N LEU A 96 -2.53 0.90 -17.89
CA LEU A 96 -3.89 0.66 -18.37
C LEU A 96 -4.27 1.58 -19.54
N LEU A 97 -3.88 2.86 -19.48
CA LEU A 97 -4.18 3.84 -20.54
C LEU A 97 -3.38 3.63 -21.82
N GLU A 98 -2.16 3.10 -21.72
CA GLU A 98 -1.31 2.78 -22.86
C GLU A 98 -1.79 1.52 -23.62
N LYS A 99 -2.58 0.67 -22.97
CA LYS A 99 -3.20 -0.50 -23.63
C LYS A 99 -4.38 -0.05 -24.48
N ASN A 100 -4.20 -0.04 -25.80
CA ASN A 100 -5.22 0.28 -26.80
C ASN A 100 -6.49 -0.59 -26.73
N GLU A 101 -6.44 -1.74 -26.05
CA GLU A 101 -7.55 -2.69 -25.93
C GLU A 101 -8.41 -2.47 -24.68
N SER A 102 -8.06 -1.49 -23.82
CA SER A 102 -8.86 -1.18 -22.63
C SER A 102 -10.20 -0.53 -23.03
N CYS A 103 -11.31 -1.01 -22.46
CA CYS A 103 -12.60 -0.38 -22.69
C CYS A 103 -12.64 1.03 -22.08
N GLU A 104 -13.55 1.87 -22.60
CA GLU A 104 -13.67 3.28 -22.19
C GLU A 104 -13.86 3.45 -20.68
N GLU A 105 -14.65 2.57 -20.05
CA GLU A 105 -14.89 2.56 -18.60
C GLU A 105 -13.59 2.39 -17.79
N VAL A 106 -12.74 1.44 -18.18
CA VAL A 106 -11.44 1.20 -17.54
C VAL A 106 -10.51 2.39 -17.71
N ARG A 107 -10.55 3.05 -18.88
CA ARG A 107 -9.75 4.24 -19.14
C ARG A 107 -10.20 5.43 -18.30
N LEU A 108 -11.51 5.68 -18.20
CA LEU A 108 -12.06 6.73 -17.35
C LEU A 108 -11.71 6.48 -15.88
N LEU A 109 -11.84 5.24 -15.42
CA LEU A 109 -11.45 4.85 -14.07
C LEU A 109 -9.95 5.08 -13.81
N ALA A 110 -9.08 4.71 -14.76
CA ALA A 110 -7.64 4.95 -14.65
C ALA A 110 -7.31 6.45 -14.59
N ILE A 111 -7.99 7.30 -15.38
CA ILE A 111 -7.83 8.76 -15.32
C ILE A 111 -8.24 9.31 -13.95
N GLN A 112 -9.37 8.84 -13.40
CA GLN A 112 -9.82 9.24 -12.07
C GLN A 112 -8.82 8.80 -10.98
N ALA A 113 -8.34 7.57 -11.03
CA ALA A 113 -7.33 7.05 -10.11
C ALA A 113 -6.03 7.87 -10.16
N LEU A 114 -5.55 8.23 -11.35
CA LEU A 114 -4.38 9.11 -11.52
C LEU A 114 -4.55 10.45 -10.80
N SER A 115 -5.74 11.04 -10.87
CA SER A 115 -6.03 12.31 -10.18
C SER A 115 -5.94 12.20 -8.66
N VAL A 116 -6.39 11.06 -8.10
CA VAL A 116 -6.38 10.81 -6.65
C VAL A 116 -4.97 10.52 -6.14
N THR A 117 -4.16 9.80 -6.92
CA THR A 117 -2.78 9.45 -6.53
C THR A 117 -1.80 10.62 -6.61
N TRP A 118 -2.11 11.64 -7.41
CA TRP A 118 -1.21 12.75 -7.67
C TRP A 118 -0.93 13.61 -6.43
N THR A 119 -1.95 13.97 -5.67
CA THR A 119 -1.81 14.86 -4.50
C THR A 119 -0.85 14.29 -3.45
N PRO A 120 -1.01 13.03 -2.99
CA PRO A 120 -0.07 12.41 -2.05
C PRO A 120 1.38 12.39 -2.56
N ILE A 121 1.61 12.14 -3.86
CA ILE A 121 2.95 12.11 -4.46
C ILE A 121 3.61 13.49 -4.44
N VAL A 122 2.85 14.54 -4.80
CA VAL A 122 3.34 15.91 -4.79
C VAL A 122 3.66 16.37 -3.37
N GLU A 123 2.79 16.05 -2.41
CA GLU A 123 3.02 16.37 -0.99
C GLU A 123 4.25 15.65 -0.45
N PHE A 124 4.38 14.35 -0.74
CA PHE A 124 5.56 13.57 -0.36
C PHE A 124 6.85 14.15 -0.94
N SER A 125 6.84 14.52 -2.23
CA SER A 125 8.01 15.07 -2.92
C SER A 125 8.43 16.44 -2.37
N LYS A 126 7.46 17.27 -1.97
CA LYS A 126 7.73 18.54 -1.27
C LYS A 126 8.32 18.33 0.12
N LYS A 127 7.81 17.33 0.84
CA LYS A 127 8.28 16.99 2.20
C LYS A 127 9.68 16.37 2.18
N TYR A 128 9.99 15.58 1.15
CA TYR A 128 11.26 14.84 1.03
C TYR A 128 11.95 15.04 -0.34
N PRO A 129 12.47 16.24 -0.65
CA PRO A 129 12.99 16.58 -2.00
C PRO A 129 14.13 15.69 -2.51
N ASN A 130 14.88 15.06 -1.61
CA ASN A 130 16.05 14.24 -1.95
C ASN A 130 15.71 12.75 -2.11
N ILE A 131 14.46 12.35 -1.87
CA ILE A 131 14.04 10.96 -2.04
C ILE A 131 13.59 10.76 -3.48
N GLN A 132 14.39 10.01 -4.22
CA GLN A 132 14.08 9.60 -5.59
C GLN A 132 13.60 8.15 -5.60
N HIS A 133 12.66 7.85 -6.50
CA HIS A 133 12.28 6.48 -6.80
C HIS A 133 13.49 5.76 -7.41
N CYS A 134 14.07 4.83 -6.66
CA CYS A 134 15.11 3.97 -7.20
C CYS A 134 14.37 2.90 -8.02
N GLY A 135 14.59 2.87 -9.33
CA GLY A 135 13.99 1.89 -10.23
C GLY A 135 14.15 0.48 -9.68
N GLN A 136 13.09 -0.32 -9.83
CA GLN A 136 12.94 -1.71 -9.41
C GLN A 136 14.26 -2.49 -9.42
N ASN A 137 14.87 -2.67 -8.25
CA ASN A 137 15.78 -3.77 -7.97
C ASN A 137 15.93 -3.91 -6.44
N ALA A 138 15.64 -5.13 -5.97
CA ALA A 138 15.83 -5.64 -4.60
C ALA A 138 14.73 -5.41 -3.55
N MET A 139 13.50 -5.86 -3.83
CA MET A 139 12.73 -6.56 -2.79
C MET A 139 13.18 -8.03 -2.76
N LYS A 140 14.34 -8.28 -2.14
CA LYS A 140 14.60 -9.60 -1.58
C LYS A 140 13.92 -9.60 -0.21
N HIS A 141 12.85 -10.34 -0.06
CA HIS A 141 12.33 -10.71 1.27
C HIS A 141 13.43 -11.51 1.99
N THR A 142 14.30 -10.83 2.73
CA THR A 142 15.11 -11.46 3.76
C THR A 142 14.41 -11.23 5.08
N THR A 143 13.57 -12.19 5.45
CA THR A 143 13.22 -12.41 6.85
C THR A 143 14.51 -12.63 7.64
N SER A 144 14.93 -11.65 8.42
CA SER A 144 15.82 -11.87 9.56
C SER A 144 15.45 -10.89 10.68
N PRO A 145 15.37 -11.37 11.93
CA PRO A 145 14.94 -10.54 13.04
C PRO A 145 16.06 -9.56 13.38
N VAL A 146 15.80 -8.26 13.27
CA VAL A 146 16.67 -7.22 13.79
C VAL A 146 16.69 -7.37 15.31
N ASN A 147 17.80 -7.92 15.79
CA ASN A 147 18.25 -7.86 17.18
C ASN A 147 18.46 -6.38 17.55
N ARG A 148 17.44 -5.75 18.14
CA ARG A 148 17.58 -4.41 18.74
C ARG A 148 18.20 -4.60 20.12
N GLY A 149 19.44 -4.14 20.23
CA GLY A 149 20.30 -4.36 21.38
C GLY A 149 19.68 -3.95 22.71
N SER A 150 19.80 -4.86 23.68
CA SER A 150 19.77 -4.50 25.10
C SER A 150 21.14 -3.94 25.48
N LYS A 151 21.27 -2.61 25.56
CA LYS A 151 22.28 -2.00 26.42
C LYS A 151 21.73 -2.01 27.84
N ALA A 152 22.09 -3.01 28.62
CA ALA A 152 22.03 -2.92 30.07
C ALA A 152 23.45 -2.62 30.58
N ALA A 153 23.57 -1.47 31.23
CA ALA A 153 24.79 -1.00 31.86
C ALA A 153 25.24 -1.96 32.97
N SER A 154 26.55 -2.08 33.16
CA SER A 154 27.14 -2.40 34.45
C SER A 154 28.49 -1.71 34.55
N GLN A 155 28.47 -0.54 35.19
CA GLN A 155 29.62 -0.02 35.93
C GLN A 155 29.87 -0.95 37.12
N SER A 156 31.11 -1.36 37.35
CA SER A 156 31.61 -1.57 38.70
C SER A 156 33.09 -1.22 38.75
N MET A 157 33.35 -0.09 39.40
CA MET A 157 34.66 0.36 39.88
C MET A 157 34.88 -0.27 41.27
N LEU A 158 36.15 -0.44 41.66
CA LEU A 158 36.67 -0.68 43.02
C LEU A 158 36.62 -2.13 43.54
N HIS A 159 37.76 -2.84 43.49
CA HIS A 159 38.70 -2.97 44.62
C HIS A 159 40.02 -3.57 44.11
#